data_AF-A0A925XLE4-F1
#
_entry.id   AF-A0A925XLE4-F1
#
_cell.length_a   1.000
_cell.length_b   1.000
_cell.length_c   1.000
_cell.angle_alpha   90.00
_cell.angle_beta   90.00
_cell.angle_gamma   90.00
#
_symmetry.space_group_name_H-M   'P 1'
#
loop_
_entity.id
_entity.type
_entity.pdbx_description
1 polymer ?
#
loop_
_entity_poly.entity_id
_entity_poly.type
_entity_poly.pdbx_seq_one_letter_code
_entity_poly.pdbx_strand_id
1 'polypeptide(L)'
;MNCVSKPVTWVGCFVVLALFAPDAVAAKLTFQINDANGAAVPCRIHLLDPAGKSLEAPGLPFWKDHFVCPGRIELSPAAGTYSYVIERGPEHEQIAGKIELTEGRDETVTVTLKRIADLKSLGWHGGETHVHRPPQDVPLLMQAEDLHVAQVITWWNKRNPWTSSLPDEPLRQPDRDRFFHVLAGEDERGGGALLYFHLPRPLEITKAEREFPSSLSFLKQARQAHPSVWIDIEKPFWWDVPLWLASGEVDSIGIANNHMCRSQMYRDEAWGKPRDT
;
A
#
# COMPACT_ATOMS: atom_id res chain seq x y z
N MET A 1 -36.37 8.59 84.63
CA MET A 1 -35.24 7.78 84.14
C MET A 1 -35.78 6.89 83.04
N ASN A 2 -35.73 7.35 81.78
CA ASN A 2 -36.30 6.61 80.65
C ASN A 2 -35.22 6.34 79.60
N CYS A 3 -35.33 5.14 79.06
CA CYS A 3 -34.32 4.31 78.46
C CYS A 3 -34.04 4.68 76.99
N VAL A 4 -32.78 4.53 76.60
CA VAL A 4 -32.22 4.75 75.25
C VAL A 4 -32.65 3.64 74.30
N SER A 5 -33.23 3.99 73.14
CA SER A 5 -33.43 3.09 72.01
C SER A 5 -32.19 3.10 71.10
N LYS A 6 -31.65 1.91 70.78
CA LYS A 6 -30.56 1.73 69.80
C LYS A 6 -31.13 1.34 68.43
N PRO A 7 -30.56 1.82 67.31
CA PRO A 7 -31.00 1.46 65.97
C PRO A 7 -30.46 0.09 65.54
N VAL A 8 -31.31 -0.68 64.85
CA VAL A 8 -30.98 -1.97 64.23
C VAL A 8 -30.37 -1.71 62.85
N THR A 9 -29.16 -2.21 62.61
CA THR A 9 -28.47 -2.15 61.32
C THR A 9 -28.75 -3.44 60.54
N TRP A 10 -29.40 -3.34 59.38
CA TRP A 10 -29.58 -4.44 58.44
C TRP A 10 -28.33 -4.57 57.56
N VAL A 11 -27.65 -5.70 57.62
CA VAL A 11 -26.55 -6.05 56.70
C VAL A 11 -27.17 -6.82 55.52
N GLY A 12 -27.31 -6.16 54.37
CA GLY A 12 -27.71 -6.80 53.12
C GLY A 12 -26.53 -7.55 52.50
N CYS A 13 -26.66 -8.87 52.36
CA CYS A 13 -25.67 -9.73 51.71
C CYS A 13 -25.93 -9.71 50.19
N PHE A 14 -25.11 -8.99 49.41
CA PHE A 14 -25.14 -9.04 47.94
C PHE A 14 -24.34 -10.26 47.47
N VAL A 15 -25.03 -11.29 46.97
CA VAL A 15 -24.41 -12.38 46.21
C VAL A 15 -24.19 -11.89 44.79
N VAL A 16 -22.95 -11.60 44.43
CA VAL A 16 -22.54 -11.37 43.03
C VAL A 16 -22.44 -12.74 42.36
N LEU A 17 -23.46 -13.10 41.58
CA LEU A 17 -23.38 -14.22 40.64
C LEU A 17 -22.49 -13.79 39.47
N ALA A 18 -21.22 -14.22 39.49
CA ALA A 18 -20.36 -14.18 38.32
C ALA A 18 -20.89 -15.19 37.29
N LEU A 19 -21.62 -14.70 36.29
CA LEU A 19 -21.95 -15.47 35.09
C LEU A 19 -20.64 -15.69 34.32
N PHE A 20 -20.06 -16.88 34.46
CA PHE A 20 -19.03 -17.36 33.53
C PHE A 20 -19.70 -17.62 32.19
N ALA A 21 -19.60 -16.66 31.27
CA ALA A 21 -19.83 -16.96 29.85
C ALA A 21 -18.69 -17.91 29.43
N PRO A 22 -18.98 -19.07 28.82
CA PRO A 22 -17.93 -19.89 28.23
C PRO A 22 -17.17 -19.02 27.21
N ASP A 23 -15.83 -19.07 27.24
CA ASP A 23 -15.00 -18.44 26.23
C ASP A 23 -15.45 -18.95 24.86
N ALA A 24 -16.01 -18.06 24.04
CA ALA A 24 -16.37 -18.39 22.68
C ALA A 24 -15.11 -18.87 21.97
N VAL A 25 -15.08 -20.13 21.54
CA VAL A 25 -13.94 -20.69 20.82
C VAL A 25 -13.90 -20.02 19.46
N ALA A 26 -12.95 -19.11 19.28
CA ALA A 26 -12.77 -18.41 18.01
C ALA A 26 -12.46 -19.42 16.90
N ALA A 27 -13.25 -19.38 15.82
CA ALA A 27 -12.98 -20.15 14.61
C ALA A 27 -11.72 -19.61 13.92
N LYS A 28 -10.86 -20.51 13.42
CA LYS A 28 -9.72 -20.10 12.59
C LYS A 28 -10.14 -20.07 11.13
N LEU A 29 -9.81 -18.98 10.45
CA LEU A 29 -9.90 -18.85 9.01
C LEU A 29 -8.48 -18.86 8.43
N THR A 30 -8.16 -19.92 7.69
CA THR A 30 -6.89 -20.03 6.98
C THR A 30 -7.08 -19.73 5.49
N PHE A 31 -6.22 -18.88 4.93
CA PHE A 31 -6.08 -18.76 3.48
C PHE A 31 -4.79 -19.45 3.04
N GLN A 32 -4.86 -20.24 1.97
CA GLN A 32 -3.73 -20.87 1.30
C GLN A 32 -3.81 -20.55 -0.19
N ILE A 33 -2.87 -19.74 -0.69
CA ILE A 33 -2.84 -19.26 -2.06
C ILE A 33 -1.59 -19.82 -2.73
N ASN A 34 -1.81 -20.60 -3.78
CA ASN A 34 -0.77 -21.30 -4.51
C ASN A 34 -0.73 -20.88 -5.98
N ASP A 35 0.42 -21.04 -6.61
CA ASP A 35 0.57 -21.01 -8.07
C ASP A 35 0.11 -22.34 -8.70
N ALA A 36 0.17 -22.44 -10.03
CA ALA A 36 -0.20 -23.65 -10.76
C ALA A 36 0.68 -24.88 -10.44
N ASN A 37 1.84 -24.69 -9.81
CA ASN A 37 2.75 -25.76 -9.39
C ASN A 37 2.52 -26.16 -7.92
N GLY A 38 1.59 -25.51 -7.22
CA GLY A 38 1.31 -25.74 -5.81
C GLY A 38 2.24 -24.99 -4.85
N ALA A 39 3.09 -24.10 -5.33
CA ALA A 39 3.95 -23.27 -4.48
C ALA A 39 3.16 -22.08 -3.93
N ALA A 40 3.35 -21.76 -2.65
CA ALA A 40 2.70 -20.60 -2.02
C ALA A 40 3.11 -19.31 -2.74
N VAL A 41 2.13 -18.45 -3.03
CA VAL A 41 2.35 -17.24 -3.82
C VAL A 41 1.78 -16.00 -3.13
N PRO A 42 2.57 -14.92 -2.96
CA PRO A 42 2.08 -13.68 -2.37
C PRO A 42 0.95 -13.05 -3.19
N CYS A 43 0.00 -12.41 -2.51
CA CYS A 43 -1.18 -11.81 -3.15
C CYS A 43 -1.79 -10.74 -2.24
N ARG A 44 -2.69 -9.92 -2.80
CA ARG A 44 -3.62 -9.11 -2.01
C ARG A 44 -4.85 -9.94 -1.64
N ILE A 45 -5.34 -9.76 -0.42
CA ILE A 45 -6.64 -10.26 0.01
C ILE A 45 -7.48 -9.08 0.47
N HIS A 46 -8.60 -8.87 -0.24
CA HIS A 46 -9.68 -7.99 0.18
C HIS A 46 -10.67 -8.85 0.95
N LEU A 47 -10.73 -8.72 2.27
CA LEU A 47 -11.61 -9.53 3.12
C LEU A 47 -12.63 -8.61 3.78
N LEU A 48 -13.91 -8.82 3.50
CA LEU A 48 -15.01 -8.05 4.08
C LEU A 48 -15.75 -8.90 5.12
N ASP A 49 -16.03 -8.30 6.27
CA ASP A 49 -16.84 -8.86 7.33
C ASP A 49 -18.35 -8.87 6.96
N PRO A 50 -19.23 -9.46 7.81
CA PRO A 50 -20.68 -9.47 7.54
C PRO A 50 -21.33 -8.09 7.42
N ALA A 51 -20.71 -7.04 7.97
CA ALA A 51 -21.16 -5.66 7.87
C ALA A 51 -20.59 -4.94 6.63
N GLY A 52 -19.77 -5.63 5.82
CA GLY A 52 -19.13 -5.08 4.63
C GLY A 52 -17.87 -4.26 4.92
N LYS A 53 -17.32 -4.32 6.14
CA LYS A 53 -16.10 -3.62 6.52
C LYS A 53 -14.87 -4.49 6.21
N SER A 54 -13.82 -3.87 5.68
CA SER A 54 -12.55 -4.55 5.45
C SER A 54 -11.90 -5.00 6.76
N LEU A 55 -11.46 -6.25 6.76
CA LEU A 55 -10.71 -6.86 7.85
C LEU A 55 -9.21 -6.67 7.60
N GLU A 56 -8.51 -6.23 8.64
CA GLU A 56 -7.05 -6.14 8.64
C GLU A 56 -6.42 -7.46 9.10
N ALA A 57 -5.23 -7.76 8.61
CA ALA A 57 -4.40 -8.87 9.09
C ALA A 57 -3.21 -8.30 9.87
N PRO A 58 -3.17 -8.43 11.22
CA PRO A 58 -2.11 -7.86 12.03
C PRO A 58 -0.72 -8.32 11.57
N GLY A 59 0.21 -7.36 11.47
CA GLY A 59 1.60 -7.63 11.05
C GLY A 59 1.81 -7.74 9.55
N LEU A 60 0.76 -7.63 8.73
CA LEU A 60 0.86 -7.58 7.27
C LEU A 60 0.60 -6.16 6.75
N PRO A 61 1.21 -5.76 5.61
CA PRO A 61 0.93 -4.46 5.01
C PRO A 61 -0.55 -4.35 4.65
N PHE A 62 -1.21 -3.28 5.10
CA PHE A 62 -2.62 -2.99 4.81
C PHE A 62 -2.76 -1.64 4.10
N TRP A 63 -3.69 -1.55 3.14
CA TRP A 63 -4.03 -0.29 2.49
C TRP A 63 -5.50 -0.25 2.11
N LYS A 64 -6.26 0.61 2.79
CA LYS A 64 -7.70 0.87 2.62
C LYS A 64 -8.59 -0.36 2.81
N ASP A 65 -8.57 -1.29 1.86
CA ASP A 65 -9.51 -2.40 1.74
C ASP A 65 -8.88 -3.79 1.67
N HIS A 66 -7.55 -3.88 1.64
CA HIS A 66 -6.82 -5.14 1.55
C HIS A 66 -5.56 -5.18 2.40
N PHE A 67 -5.17 -6.40 2.76
CA PHE A 67 -3.83 -6.71 3.25
C PHE A 67 -3.05 -7.54 2.24
N VAL A 68 -1.72 -7.56 2.39
CA VAL A 68 -0.82 -8.35 1.53
C VAL A 68 -0.41 -9.64 2.23
N CYS A 69 -0.84 -10.77 1.67
CA CYS A 69 -0.60 -12.11 2.19
C CYS A 69 0.66 -12.72 1.54
N PRO A 70 1.56 -13.37 2.30
CA PRO A 70 2.74 -14.06 1.75
C PRO A 70 2.41 -15.42 1.08
N GLY A 71 1.13 -15.72 0.86
CA GLY A 71 0.63 -16.99 0.31
C GLY A 71 -0.06 -17.88 1.35
N ARG A 72 0.18 -17.67 2.65
CA ARG A 72 -0.60 -18.28 3.73
C ARG A 72 -0.81 -17.30 4.86
N ILE A 73 -2.02 -17.27 5.40
CA ILE A 73 -2.34 -16.52 6.63
C ILE A 73 -3.42 -17.26 7.42
N GLU A 74 -3.34 -17.16 8.74
CA GLU A 74 -4.35 -17.65 9.68
C GLU A 74 -4.91 -16.44 10.44
N LEU A 75 -6.23 -16.33 10.48
CA LEU A 75 -6.97 -15.27 11.15
C LEU A 75 -7.96 -15.92 12.13
N SER A 76 -8.34 -15.20 13.19
CA SER A 76 -9.37 -15.64 14.14
C SER A 76 -10.49 -14.63 14.27
N PRO A 77 -11.24 -14.34 13.18
CA PRO A 77 -12.34 -13.38 13.23
C PRO A 77 -13.57 -14.00 13.89
N ALA A 78 -14.56 -13.17 14.23
CA ALA A 78 -15.82 -13.66 14.82
C ALA A 78 -16.63 -14.50 13.82
N ALA A 79 -17.54 -15.34 14.33
CA ALA A 79 -18.47 -16.08 13.49
C ALA A 79 -19.30 -15.14 12.59
N GLY A 80 -19.60 -15.59 11.36
CA GLY A 80 -20.31 -14.80 10.37
C GLY A 80 -19.95 -15.17 8.93
N THR A 81 -20.67 -14.57 7.98
CA THR A 81 -20.39 -14.73 6.54
C THR A 81 -19.44 -13.62 6.07
N TYR A 82 -18.26 -14.02 5.63
CA TYR A 82 -17.26 -13.14 5.04
C TYR A 82 -17.30 -13.25 3.52
N SER A 83 -16.92 -12.17 2.84
CA SER A 83 -16.64 -12.21 1.40
C SER A 83 -15.20 -11.82 1.14
N TYR A 84 -14.58 -12.44 0.13
CA TYR A 84 -13.19 -12.18 -0.20
C TYR A 84 -12.98 -11.99 -1.68
N VAL A 85 -11.92 -11.24 -2.01
CA VAL A 85 -11.31 -11.16 -3.33
C VAL A 85 -9.80 -11.34 -3.17
N ILE A 86 -9.20 -12.19 -4.00
CA ILE A 86 -7.76 -12.48 -4.03
C ILE A 86 -7.22 -12.06 -5.40
N GLU A 87 -6.13 -11.29 -5.40
CA GLU A 87 -5.51 -10.71 -6.61
C GLU A 87 -3.97 -10.79 -6.55
N ARG A 88 -3.33 -10.95 -7.72
CA ARG A 88 -1.86 -10.89 -7.86
C ARG A 88 -1.47 -10.19 -9.17
N GLY A 89 -1.33 -8.87 -9.12
CA GLY A 89 -1.01 -8.06 -10.30
C GLY A 89 -2.01 -8.26 -11.47
N PRO A 90 -1.72 -7.70 -12.65
CA PRO A 90 -2.61 -7.78 -13.82
C PRO A 90 -2.46 -9.09 -14.63
N GLU A 91 -1.43 -9.89 -14.35
CA GLU A 91 -1.11 -11.11 -15.11
C GLU A 91 -1.75 -12.39 -14.55
N HIS A 92 -2.53 -12.28 -13.46
CA HIS A 92 -3.25 -13.39 -12.85
C HIS A 92 -4.76 -13.13 -12.84
N GLU A 93 -5.52 -14.22 -12.76
CA GLU A 93 -6.96 -14.11 -12.53
C GLU A 93 -7.28 -13.54 -11.14
N GLN A 94 -8.44 -12.92 -11.03
CA GLN A 94 -9.03 -12.51 -9.77
C GLN A 94 -9.98 -13.62 -9.28
N ILE A 95 -9.87 -14.00 -8.02
CA ILE A 95 -10.74 -15.03 -7.41
C ILE A 95 -11.56 -14.40 -6.31
N ALA A 96 -12.89 -14.54 -6.39
CA ALA A 96 -13.83 -14.02 -5.41
C ALA A 96 -14.67 -15.15 -4.82
N GLY A 97 -15.04 -15.01 -3.55
CA GLY A 97 -15.86 -16.02 -2.87
C GLY A 97 -16.46 -15.51 -1.57
N LYS A 98 -17.16 -16.43 -0.89
CA LYS A 98 -17.71 -16.23 0.45
C LYS A 98 -17.34 -17.41 1.33
N ILE A 99 -17.21 -17.17 2.63
CA ILE A 99 -16.96 -18.21 3.62
C ILE A 99 -17.85 -17.95 4.84
N GLU A 100 -18.50 -18.99 5.33
CA GLU A 100 -19.31 -18.94 6.55
C GLU A 100 -18.49 -19.53 7.70
N LEU A 101 -18.23 -18.70 8.71
CA LEU A 101 -17.54 -19.13 9.92
C LEU A 101 -18.57 -19.38 11.02
N THR A 102 -18.54 -20.58 11.58
CA THR A 102 -19.32 -20.96 12.77
C THR A 102 -18.38 -21.15 13.96
N GLU A 103 -18.83 -20.81 15.17
CA GLU A 103 -18.02 -20.94 16.39
C GLU A 103 -17.38 -22.33 16.54
N GLY A 104 -16.10 -22.36 16.93
CA GLY A 104 -15.36 -23.61 17.14
C GLY A 104 -15.10 -24.46 15.88
N ARG A 105 -15.41 -23.97 14.68
CA ARG A 105 -15.16 -24.69 13.42
C ARG A 105 -14.17 -23.91 12.56
N ASP A 106 -12.98 -24.48 12.41
CA ASP A 106 -11.96 -23.94 11.52
C ASP A 106 -12.36 -24.11 10.06
N GLU A 107 -12.06 -23.09 9.25
CA GLU A 107 -12.30 -23.07 7.82
C GLU A 107 -11.01 -22.75 7.06
N THR A 108 -10.86 -23.34 5.89
CA THR A 108 -9.72 -23.12 5.01
C THR A 108 -10.17 -22.78 3.60
N VAL A 109 -9.73 -21.62 3.11
CA VAL A 109 -9.86 -21.20 1.72
C VAL A 109 -8.56 -21.54 1.00
N THR A 110 -8.58 -22.60 0.20
CA THR A 110 -7.45 -23.00 -0.65
C THR A 110 -7.73 -22.59 -2.09
N VAL A 111 -6.81 -21.80 -2.66
CA VAL A 111 -6.95 -21.21 -3.99
C VAL A 111 -5.67 -21.42 -4.79
N THR A 112 -5.82 -21.74 -6.06
CA THR A 112 -4.73 -21.70 -7.06
C THR A 112 -4.96 -20.48 -7.95
N LEU A 113 -4.05 -19.51 -7.92
CA LEU A 113 -4.12 -18.34 -8.80
C LEU A 113 -3.52 -18.67 -10.16
N LYS A 114 -4.37 -18.81 -11.18
CA LYS A 114 -3.90 -19.04 -12.54
C LYS A 114 -3.33 -17.75 -13.16
N ARG A 115 -2.11 -17.85 -13.70
CA ARG A 115 -1.53 -16.83 -14.58
C ARG A 115 -2.26 -16.83 -15.93
N ILE A 116 -2.72 -15.67 -16.38
CA ILE A 116 -3.44 -15.46 -17.64
C ILE A 116 -2.56 -14.87 -18.75
N ALA A 117 -1.42 -14.27 -18.38
CA ALA A 117 -0.41 -13.77 -19.30
C ALA A 117 0.99 -13.92 -18.68
N ASP A 118 2.02 -14.10 -19.52
CA ASP A 118 3.43 -14.08 -19.11
C ASP A 118 4.15 -13.02 -19.94
N LEU A 119 3.98 -11.77 -19.53
CA LEU A 119 4.56 -10.61 -20.21
C LEU A 119 6.08 -10.58 -20.07
N LYS A 120 6.60 -11.11 -18.96
CA LYS A 120 8.04 -11.28 -18.74
C LYS A 120 8.69 -12.18 -19.78
N SER A 121 8.05 -13.29 -20.16
CA SER A 121 8.54 -14.16 -21.25
C SER A 121 8.63 -13.43 -22.59
N LEU A 122 7.90 -12.33 -22.75
CA LEU A 122 7.89 -11.47 -23.93
C LEU A 122 8.82 -10.24 -23.78
N GLY A 123 9.60 -10.15 -22.69
CA GLY A 123 10.53 -9.06 -22.43
C GLY A 123 9.92 -7.83 -21.75
N TRP A 124 8.67 -7.91 -21.29
CA TRP A 124 8.01 -6.84 -20.53
C TRP A 124 8.12 -7.09 -19.03
N HIS A 125 8.51 -6.06 -18.28
CA HIS A 125 8.67 -6.17 -16.83
C HIS A 125 7.66 -5.26 -16.13
N GLY A 126 6.82 -5.83 -15.25
CA GLY A 126 5.97 -5.05 -14.37
C GLY A 126 6.78 -4.15 -13.45
N GLY A 127 6.34 -2.91 -13.24
CA GLY A 127 7.00 -1.99 -12.34
C GLY A 127 6.07 -0.90 -11.82
N GLU A 128 6.48 -0.25 -10.74
CA GLU A 128 5.77 0.87 -10.12
C GLU A 128 6.74 2.03 -9.88
N THR A 129 6.37 3.22 -10.35
CA THR A 129 7.22 4.43 -10.30
C THR A 129 6.82 5.37 -9.16
N HIS A 130 5.68 5.14 -8.52
CA HIS A 130 5.09 6.02 -7.52
C HIS A 130 4.76 5.27 -6.21
N VAL A 131 5.79 4.75 -5.53
CA VAL A 131 5.61 4.00 -4.26
C VAL A 131 5.80 4.89 -3.04
N HIS A 132 4.70 5.23 -2.34
CA HIS A 132 4.73 5.81 -0.98
C HIS A 132 4.49 4.76 0.11
N ARG A 133 5.38 3.77 0.20
CA ARG A 133 5.29 2.68 1.18
C ARG A 133 6.57 2.59 2.00
N PRO A 134 6.50 2.13 3.26
CA PRO A 134 7.71 1.88 4.04
C PRO A 134 8.65 0.92 3.30
N PRO A 135 9.95 1.23 3.17
CA PRO A 135 10.88 0.40 2.40
C PRO A 135 10.93 -1.07 2.84
N GLN A 136 10.62 -1.38 4.10
CA GLN A 136 10.57 -2.75 4.60
C GLN A 136 9.38 -3.57 4.07
N ASP A 137 8.29 -2.92 3.66
CA ASP A 137 7.11 -3.61 3.12
C ASP A 137 7.28 -3.92 1.63
N VAL A 138 8.10 -3.12 0.93
CA VAL A 138 8.26 -3.14 -0.54
C VAL A 138 8.58 -4.51 -1.10
N PRO A 139 9.46 -5.36 -0.50
CA PRO A 139 9.70 -6.71 -1.00
C PRO A 139 8.42 -7.55 -1.14
N LEU A 140 7.56 -7.55 -0.10
CA LEU A 140 6.32 -8.32 -0.11
C LEU A 140 5.29 -7.71 -1.06
N LEU A 141 5.21 -6.37 -1.12
CA LEU A 141 4.33 -5.67 -2.07
C LEU A 141 4.70 -5.99 -3.52
N MET A 142 5.98 -5.91 -3.88
CA MET A 142 6.47 -6.25 -5.21
C MET A 142 6.14 -7.70 -5.56
N GLN A 143 6.37 -8.63 -4.62
CA GLN A 143 6.00 -10.02 -4.85
C GLN A 143 4.49 -10.17 -5.08
N ALA A 144 3.64 -9.54 -4.27
CA ALA A 144 2.19 -9.68 -4.39
C ALA A 144 1.58 -9.05 -5.65
N GLU A 145 2.20 -8.01 -6.20
CA GLU A 145 1.80 -7.37 -7.45
C GLU A 145 2.55 -7.90 -8.68
N ASP A 146 3.43 -8.89 -8.48
CA ASP A 146 4.33 -9.43 -9.49
C ASP A 146 5.24 -8.37 -10.18
N LEU A 147 5.68 -7.35 -9.42
CA LEU A 147 6.54 -6.27 -9.90
C LEU A 147 8.03 -6.61 -9.87
N HIS A 148 8.75 -6.22 -10.92
CA HIS A 148 10.20 -6.37 -11.06
C HIS A 148 10.96 -5.09 -10.71
N VAL A 149 10.34 -3.91 -10.84
CA VAL A 149 10.97 -2.62 -10.54
C VAL A 149 10.06 -1.79 -9.65
N ALA A 150 10.60 -1.17 -8.61
CA ALA A 150 9.86 -0.21 -7.80
C ALA A 150 10.69 1.03 -7.42
N GLN A 151 10.13 2.22 -7.60
CA GLN A 151 10.73 3.48 -7.17
C GLN A 151 10.04 3.97 -5.90
N VAL A 152 10.74 3.90 -4.77
CA VAL A 152 10.19 4.22 -3.44
C VAL A 152 10.48 5.67 -3.11
N ILE A 153 9.42 6.48 -3.14
CA ILE A 153 9.47 7.92 -2.89
C ILE A 153 9.58 8.14 -1.38
N THR A 154 10.77 8.54 -0.94
CA THR A 154 11.07 8.73 0.49
C THR A 154 11.27 10.18 0.88
N TRP A 155 11.51 11.05 -0.09
CA TRP A 155 11.62 12.49 0.09
C TRP A 155 10.74 13.20 -0.93
N TRP A 156 10.04 14.24 -0.48
CA TRP A 156 9.15 15.03 -1.30
C TRP A 156 8.88 16.37 -0.63
N ASN A 157 8.77 17.44 -1.40
CA ASN A 157 8.48 18.79 -0.91
C ASN A 157 9.21 19.12 0.40
N LYS A 158 8.48 19.15 1.53
CA LYS A 158 9.01 19.51 2.87
C LYS A 158 9.58 18.34 3.66
N ARG A 159 9.50 17.11 3.17
CA ARG A 159 9.99 15.89 3.82
C ARG A 159 11.26 15.40 3.15
N ASN A 160 12.33 15.31 3.93
CA ASN A 160 13.55 14.61 3.51
C ASN A 160 14.15 13.89 4.74
N PRO A 161 14.04 12.56 4.86
CA PRO A 161 14.61 11.83 5.98
C PRO A 161 16.13 11.62 5.86
N TRP A 162 16.75 11.96 4.72
CA TRP A 162 18.16 11.66 4.42
C TRP A 162 19.09 12.88 4.57
N THR A 163 18.74 13.82 5.45
CA THR A 163 19.52 15.05 5.67
C THR A 163 20.82 14.82 6.44
N SER A 164 20.85 13.83 7.34
CA SER A 164 22.02 13.52 8.18
C SER A 164 22.84 12.35 7.64
N SER A 165 22.19 11.40 6.95
CA SER A 165 22.79 10.16 6.46
C SER A 165 22.00 9.63 5.27
N LEU A 166 22.72 9.15 4.25
CA LEU A 166 22.13 8.42 3.12
C LEU A 166 21.93 6.94 3.49
N PRO A 167 21.04 6.22 2.80
CA PRO A 167 20.95 4.77 2.96
C PRO A 167 22.22 4.10 2.43
N ASP A 168 22.77 3.14 3.19
CA ASP A 168 23.96 2.38 2.78
C ASP A 168 23.74 1.64 1.45
N GLU A 169 22.53 1.11 1.26
CA GLU A 169 22.09 0.42 0.04
C GLU A 169 20.82 1.09 -0.51
N PRO A 170 20.97 2.11 -1.40
CA PRO A 170 19.86 2.78 -2.04
C PRO A 170 19.11 1.88 -3.02
N LEU A 171 19.85 1.09 -3.81
CA LEU A 171 19.31 0.06 -4.70
C LEU A 171 19.31 -1.27 -3.95
N ARG A 172 18.15 -1.92 -3.87
CA ARG A 172 17.95 -3.18 -3.17
C ARG A 172 17.39 -4.22 -4.12
N GLN A 173 17.83 -5.47 -3.93
CA GLN A 173 17.45 -6.61 -4.74
C GLN A 173 16.88 -7.71 -3.83
N PRO A 174 15.58 -7.64 -3.45
CA PRO A 174 14.97 -8.62 -2.55
C PRO A 174 14.83 -10.02 -3.16
N ASP A 175 14.90 -10.13 -4.49
CA ASP A 175 14.85 -11.39 -5.23
C ASP A 175 15.69 -11.24 -6.51
N ARG A 176 16.07 -12.35 -7.15
CA ARG A 176 16.98 -12.42 -8.30
C ARG A 176 16.65 -11.41 -9.40
N ASP A 177 15.37 -11.15 -9.67
CA ASP A 177 14.89 -10.33 -10.76
C ASP A 177 13.96 -9.19 -10.32
N ARG A 178 14.05 -8.79 -9.04
CA ARG A 178 13.26 -7.70 -8.48
C ARG A 178 14.20 -6.66 -7.86
N PHE A 179 14.02 -5.41 -8.25
CA PHE A 179 14.84 -4.30 -7.82
C PHE A 179 13.97 -3.14 -7.34
N PHE A 180 14.34 -2.52 -6.23
CA PHE A 180 13.73 -1.27 -5.83
C PHE A 180 14.75 -0.26 -5.33
N HIS A 181 14.46 1.02 -5.54
CA HIS A 181 15.34 2.11 -5.15
C HIS A 181 14.66 2.99 -4.11
N VAL A 182 15.36 3.30 -3.01
CA VAL A 182 14.76 4.03 -1.87
C VAL A 182 15.04 5.52 -1.85
N LEU A 183 15.80 6.04 -2.82
CA LEU A 183 16.07 7.48 -2.96
C LEU A 183 15.25 8.14 -4.08
N ALA A 184 14.18 7.50 -4.55
CA ALA A 184 13.25 8.21 -5.43
C ALA A 184 12.65 9.41 -4.69
N GLY A 185 12.41 10.49 -5.42
CA GLY A 185 11.85 11.70 -4.86
C GLY A 185 10.82 12.36 -5.74
N GLU A 186 10.03 13.22 -5.13
CA GLU A 186 8.91 13.89 -5.76
C GLU A 186 8.94 15.41 -5.50
N ASP A 187 8.97 16.19 -6.57
CA ASP A 187 8.74 17.63 -6.54
C ASP A 187 7.31 17.92 -6.99
N GLU A 188 6.34 17.82 -6.07
CA GLU A 188 4.89 18.06 -6.31
C GLU A 188 4.49 19.46 -5.83
N ARG A 189 4.40 20.42 -6.75
CA ARG A 189 4.08 21.82 -6.41
C ARG A 189 3.03 22.40 -7.37
N GLY A 190 2.90 23.73 -7.44
CA GLY A 190 1.78 24.41 -8.10
C GLY A 190 1.56 24.03 -9.56
N GLY A 191 2.63 23.69 -10.29
CA GLY A 191 2.59 23.25 -11.68
C GLY A 191 2.39 21.74 -11.89
N GLY A 192 2.44 20.93 -10.83
CA GLY A 192 2.32 19.47 -10.84
C GLY A 192 3.53 18.77 -10.19
N ALA A 193 3.68 17.47 -10.49
CA ALA A 193 4.73 16.61 -9.94
C ALA A 193 5.74 16.10 -10.99
N LEU A 194 7.03 16.28 -10.68
CA LEU A 194 8.15 15.55 -11.30
C LEU A 194 8.71 14.54 -10.30
N LEU A 195 8.96 13.32 -10.78
CA LEU A 195 9.63 12.28 -10.02
C LEU A 195 11.07 12.12 -10.49
N TYR A 196 11.97 11.86 -9.54
CA TYR A 196 13.40 11.74 -9.77
C TYR A 196 13.89 10.37 -9.31
N PHE A 197 14.41 9.56 -10.24
CA PHE A 197 14.93 8.23 -9.94
C PHE A 197 16.44 8.13 -10.16
N HIS A 198 17.06 7.18 -9.47
CA HIS A 198 18.50 6.90 -9.51
C HIS A 198 19.39 8.09 -9.12
N LEU A 199 18.87 9.00 -8.29
CA LEU A 199 19.70 10.03 -7.69
C LEU A 199 20.57 9.43 -6.57
N PRO A 200 21.86 9.81 -6.48
CA PRO A 200 22.74 9.38 -5.39
C PRO A 200 22.40 10.06 -4.06
N ARG A 201 21.63 11.15 -4.08
CA ARG A 201 21.15 11.89 -2.90
C ARG A 201 19.91 12.71 -3.25
N PRO A 202 19.04 13.03 -2.28
CA PRO A 202 17.90 13.91 -2.50
C PRO A 202 18.30 15.28 -3.03
N LEU A 203 17.37 15.92 -3.75
CA LEU A 203 17.46 17.33 -4.09
C LEU A 203 16.97 18.18 -2.91
N GLU A 204 17.56 19.35 -2.73
CA GLU A 204 17.16 20.31 -1.68
C GLU A 204 15.92 21.11 -2.09
N ILE A 205 14.78 20.44 -2.24
CA ILE A 205 13.49 21.04 -2.60
C ILE A 205 12.70 21.56 -1.39
N THR A 206 13.16 21.28 -0.17
CA THR A 206 12.46 21.62 1.09
C THR A 206 12.26 23.12 1.29
N LYS A 207 13.08 23.96 0.67
CA LYS A 207 12.97 25.42 0.73
C LYS A 207 12.14 26.01 -0.41
N ALA A 208 11.72 25.21 -1.38
CA ALA A 208 10.90 25.68 -2.48
C ALA A 208 9.51 26.13 -1.99
N GLU A 209 8.99 27.15 -2.66
CA GLU A 209 7.62 27.63 -2.55
C GLU A 209 6.77 27.04 -3.68
N ARG A 210 5.45 27.25 -3.61
CA ARG A 210 4.48 26.67 -4.53
C ARG A 210 4.82 26.88 -6.01
N GLU A 211 5.31 28.05 -6.39
CA GLU A 211 5.63 28.38 -7.80
C GLU A 211 7.10 28.74 -8.01
N PHE A 212 7.92 28.79 -6.94
CA PHE A 212 9.30 29.29 -7.02
C PHE A 212 10.29 28.48 -6.17
N PRO A 213 11.48 28.14 -6.70
CA PRO A 213 11.86 28.25 -8.11
C PRO A 213 11.05 27.26 -8.97
N SER A 214 11.02 27.45 -10.29
CA SER A 214 10.37 26.47 -11.19
C SER A 214 10.94 25.06 -10.95
N SER A 215 10.11 24.03 -11.06
CA SER A 215 10.51 22.61 -11.03
C SER A 215 11.62 22.29 -12.03
N LEU A 216 11.68 22.98 -13.18
CA LEU A 216 12.79 22.90 -14.14
C LEU A 216 14.15 23.27 -13.54
N SER A 217 14.19 24.09 -12.49
CA SER A 217 15.43 24.45 -11.81
C SER A 217 16.03 23.26 -11.08
N PHE A 218 15.19 22.44 -10.44
CA PHE A 218 15.61 21.22 -9.75
C PHE A 218 15.89 20.09 -10.73
N LEU A 219 15.09 19.98 -11.81
CA LEU A 219 15.39 19.10 -12.94
C LEU A 219 16.81 19.35 -13.48
N LYS A 220 17.15 20.59 -13.83
CA LYS A 220 18.48 20.93 -14.33
C LYS A 220 19.58 20.63 -13.31
N GLN A 221 19.36 20.89 -12.03
CA GLN A 221 20.30 20.52 -10.97
C GLN A 221 20.51 19.00 -10.90
N ALA A 222 19.43 18.22 -10.99
CA ALA A 222 19.49 16.76 -11.00
C ALA A 222 20.32 16.24 -12.16
N ARG A 223 20.07 16.74 -13.38
CA ARG A 223 20.82 16.40 -14.59
C ARG A 223 22.29 16.77 -14.52
N GLN A 224 22.60 17.97 -14.04
CA GLN A 224 23.98 18.43 -13.85
C GLN A 224 24.74 17.59 -12.84
N ALA A 225 24.08 17.21 -11.74
CA ALA A 225 24.70 16.38 -10.70
C ALA A 225 24.82 14.91 -11.10
N HIS A 226 23.87 14.39 -11.89
CA HIS A 226 23.79 12.99 -12.29
C HIS A 226 23.18 12.87 -13.69
N PRO A 227 24.01 12.84 -14.76
CA PRO A 227 23.52 12.85 -16.14
C PRO A 227 22.53 11.74 -16.49
N SER A 228 22.63 10.58 -15.83
CA SER A 228 21.76 9.42 -16.00
C SER A 228 20.59 9.35 -15.01
N VAL A 229 20.27 10.43 -14.29
CA VAL A 229 19.02 10.54 -13.53
C VAL A 229 17.83 10.19 -14.44
N TRP A 230 16.78 9.56 -13.91
CA TRP A 230 15.55 9.39 -14.66
C TRP A 230 14.51 10.38 -14.15
N ILE A 231 13.89 11.14 -15.06
CA ILE A 231 12.90 12.17 -14.75
C ILE A 231 11.56 11.74 -15.34
N ASP A 232 10.61 11.47 -14.45
CA ASP A 232 9.25 11.07 -14.82
C ASP A 232 8.25 12.19 -14.55
N ILE A 233 7.40 12.46 -15.52
CA ILE A 233 6.23 13.31 -15.35
C ILE A 233 5.12 12.45 -14.73
N GLU A 234 4.72 12.77 -13.51
CA GLU A 234 3.79 11.91 -12.76
C GLU A 234 2.41 11.81 -13.42
N LYS A 235 1.89 12.91 -14.00
CA LYS A 235 0.60 12.96 -14.72
C LYS A 235 0.59 13.90 -15.92
N PRO A 236 -0.17 13.59 -16.98
CA PRO A 236 -0.26 14.40 -18.18
C PRO A 236 -1.13 15.66 -18.05
N PHE A 237 -1.98 15.74 -17.02
CA PHE A 237 -2.87 16.89 -16.84
C PHE A 237 -2.25 18.03 -16.03
N TRP A 238 -0.99 17.90 -15.61
CA TRP A 238 -0.26 18.93 -14.88
C TRP A 238 -0.04 20.20 -15.73
N TRP A 239 -0.15 21.38 -15.10
CA TRP A 239 -0.05 22.67 -15.81
C TRP A 239 1.33 22.89 -16.45
N ASP A 240 2.39 22.41 -15.81
CA ASP A 240 3.76 22.59 -16.28
C ASP A 240 4.19 21.55 -17.33
N VAL A 241 3.36 20.55 -17.66
CA VAL A 241 3.71 19.48 -18.62
C VAL A 241 4.20 20.03 -19.97
N PRO A 242 3.56 21.04 -20.60
CA PRO A 242 4.08 21.61 -21.83
C PRO A 242 5.49 22.19 -21.68
N LEU A 243 5.81 22.81 -20.55
CA LEU A 243 7.13 23.37 -20.26
C LEU A 243 8.17 22.26 -20.01
N TRP A 244 7.78 21.21 -19.29
CA TRP A 244 8.65 20.04 -19.06
C TRP A 244 8.97 19.32 -20.37
N LEU A 245 7.98 19.09 -21.22
CA LEU A 245 8.18 18.49 -22.55
C LEU A 245 9.04 19.38 -23.45
N ALA A 246 8.78 20.69 -23.49
CA ALA A 246 9.55 21.64 -24.28
C ALA A 246 11.02 21.78 -23.83
N SER A 247 11.32 21.42 -22.57
CA SER A 247 12.70 21.41 -22.08
C SER A 247 13.57 20.33 -22.73
N GLY A 248 12.97 19.24 -23.22
CA GLY A 248 13.68 18.09 -23.77
C GLY A 248 14.44 17.25 -22.73
N GLU A 249 14.16 17.44 -21.43
CA GLU A 249 14.97 16.88 -20.33
C GLU A 249 14.23 15.83 -19.47
N VAL A 250 13.01 15.47 -19.86
CA VAL A 250 12.18 14.42 -19.22
C VAL A 250 12.28 13.09 -19.99
N ASP A 251 12.18 11.96 -19.30
CA ASP A 251 12.37 10.62 -19.88
C ASP A 251 11.06 9.83 -20.03
N SER A 252 10.11 10.01 -19.11
CA SER A 252 8.83 9.29 -19.12
C SER A 252 7.68 10.10 -18.58
N ILE A 253 6.47 9.56 -18.75
CA ILE A 253 5.22 10.15 -18.27
C ILE A 253 4.22 9.06 -17.87
N GLY A 254 3.59 9.24 -16.71
CA GLY A 254 2.54 8.36 -16.19
C GLY A 254 1.20 8.60 -16.88
N ILE A 255 0.77 7.70 -17.77
CA ILE A 255 -0.54 7.80 -18.45
C ILE A 255 -1.66 7.27 -17.56
N ALA A 256 -1.54 6.02 -17.09
CA ALA A 256 -2.40 5.43 -16.07
C ALA A 256 -1.80 5.70 -14.69
N ASN A 257 -1.90 6.96 -14.25
CA ASN A 257 -1.28 7.43 -13.01
C ASN A 257 -2.04 6.97 -11.74
N ASN A 258 -1.56 7.41 -10.58
CA ASN A 258 -2.08 7.01 -9.27
C ASN A 258 -3.56 7.39 -9.02
N HIS A 259 -4.21 8.19 -9.88
CA HIS A 259 -5.66 8.41 -9.82
C HIS A 259 -6.46 7.22 -10.35
N MET A 260 -5.87 6.34 -11.16
CA MET A 260 -6.49 5.08 -11.58
C MET A 260 -6.47 4.09 -10.40
N CYS A 261 -7.49 4.17 -9.55
CA CYS A 261 -7.66 3.25 -8.43
C CYS A 261 -8.36 1.96 -8.88
N ARG A 262 -8.28 0.93 -8.03
CA ARG A 262 -8.86 -0.39 -8.27
C ARG A 262 -10.33 -0.36 -8.75
N SER A 263 -11.18 0.46 -8.14
CA SER A 263 -12.63 0.52 -8.41
C SER A 263 -13.13 1.86 -8.92
N GLN A 264 -12.25 2.84 -9.10
CA GLN A 264 -12.64 4.20 -9.47
C GLN A 264 -11.48 4.98 -10.09
N MET A 265 -11.82 6.04 -10.84
CA MET A 265 -10.87 7.11 -11.16
C MET A 265 -11.01 8.22 -10.11
N TYR A 266 -9.93 8.58 -9.43
CA TYR A 266 -9.93 9.71 -8.51
C TYR A 266 -10.24 11.00 -9.28
N ARG A 267 -11.26 11.71 -8.79
CA ARG A 267 -11.87 12.80 -9.56
C ARG A 267 -11.16 14.12 -9.37
N ASP A 268 -10.49 14.33 -8.26
CA ASP A 268 -9.79 15.59 -7.97
C ASP A 268 -8.53 15.71 -8.83
N GLU A 269 -8.51 16.65 -9.77
CA GLU A 269 -7.30 17.05 -10.51
C GLU A 269 -6.47 18.05 -9.69
N ALA A 270 -6.19 17.75 -8.42
CA ALA A 270 -5.60 18.68 -7.46
C ALA A 270 -4.41 19.45 -8.05
N TRP A 271 -4.59 20.75 -8.34
CA TRP A 271 -3.58 21.65 -8.96
C TRP A 271 -3.28 21.40 -10.44
N GLY A 272 -4.08 20.60 -11.13
CA GLY A 272 -3.96 20.28 -12.55
C GLY A 272 -5.00 20.98 -13.41
N LYS A 273 -4.92 20.74 -14.72
CA LYS A 273 -5.94 21.19 -15.67
C LYS A 273 -7.23 20.39 -15.45
N PRO A 274 -8.40 21.05 -15.29
CA PRO A 274 -9.68 20.35 -15.21
C PRO A 274 -9.96 19.52 -16.46
N ARG A 275 -10.71 18.42 -16.31
CA ARG A 275 -11.25 17.67 -17.44
C ARG A 275 -12.15 18.55 -18.30
N ASP A 276 -12.10 18.33 -19.61
CA ASP A 276 -13.05 18.93 -20.54
C ASP A 276 -14.47 18.45 -20.17
N THR A 277 -15.42 19.39 -20.14
CA THR A 277 -16.84 19.16 -19.78
C THR A 277 -17.69 18.84 -21.00
#